data_AF-A0A7X2TEG3-F1
#
_entry.id   AF-A0A7X2TEG3-F1
#
_cell.length_a   1.000
_cell.length_b   1.000
_cell.length_c   1.000
_cell.angle_alpha   90.00
_cell.angle_beta   90.00
_cell.angle_gamma   90.00
#
_symmetry.space_group_name_H-M   'P 1'
#
loop_
_entity.id
_entity.type
_entity.pdbx_description
1 polymer ?
#
loop_
_entity_poly.entity_id
_entity_poly.type
_entity_poly.pdbx_seq_one_letter_code
_entity_poly.pdbx_strand_id
1 'polypeptide(L)'
;MSKTASGQVGPKLRLTVREIPKEQAVSFIRQYHYSKVMPRLNKYHLGFFVDSRLCGVVVLGWGTQPLQTIRKIFPRHELVTADYIEIGKMCFLPEYNGTKSFGSLVISALVKWLRENTDFLFLYTLADGIMGKCGYVYQASNFRYCGSFTTSVYRDSVTGEKIHPRSARLLLEENAAFDGVARRHWLTYGYCQYKGIEKINGRMFRYLYPLTKEAKRILRAYPEYAGLSYPKDGDLRFTMRTGPGQYRPISQPQFNKEVCQFNVQRY
;
A
#
# COMPACT_ATOMS: atom_id res chain seq x y z
N MET A 1 -48.06 -19.67 17.13
CA MET A 1 -47.62 -18.26 17.29
C MET A 1 -46.40 -18.02 16.43
N SER A 2 -46.58 -17.30 15.32
CA SER A 2 -45.56 -16.99 14.32
C SER A 2 -44.56 -15.97 14.87
N LYS A 3 -43.26 -16.31 14.89
CA LYS A 3 -42.17 -15.36 15.10
C LYS A 3 -41.80 -14.73 13.76
N THR A 4 -42.29 -13.52 13.52
CA THR A 4 -41.89 -12.65 12.42
C THR A 4 -40.46 -12.18 12.68
N ALA A 5 -39.51 -12.68 11.88
CA ALA A 5 -38.15 -12.14 11.82
C ALA A 5 -38.20 -10.77 11.13
N SER A 6 -38.15 -9.71 11.93
CA SER A 6 -37.94 -8.33 11.48
C SER A 6 -36.47 -8.20 11.03
N GLY A 7 -36.22 -8.50 9.76
CA GLY A 7 -35.01 -8.11 9.07
C GLY A 7 -35.14 -6.67 8.63
N GLN A 8 -34.69 -5.72 9.45
CA GLN A 8 -34.49 -4.34 8.99
C GLN A 8 -33.38 -4.33 7.93
N VAL A 9 -33.76 -4.45 6.67
CA VAL A 9 -32.89 -4.17 5.52
C VAL A 9 -32.83 -2.66 5.39
N GLY A 10 -31.89 -2.03 6.11
CA GLY A 10 -31.56 -0.63 5.85
C GLY A 10 -31.21 -0.41 4.37
N PRO A 11 -31.38 0.80 3.84
CA PRO A 11 -31.16 1.06 2.42
C PRO A 11 -29.76 0.61 2.00
N LYS A 12 -29.71 -0.28 1.00
CA LYS A 12 -28.47 -0.81 0.45
C LYS A 12 -27.72 0.34 -0.23
N LEU A 13 -26.60 0.77 0.37
CA LEU A 13 -25.75 1.83 -0.17
C LEU A 13 -25.45 1.56 -1.65
N ARG A 14 -25.90 2.44 -2.55
CA ARG A 14 -25.70 2.27 -3.99
C ARG A 14 -24.33 2.81 -4.40
N LEU A 15 -23.32 1.96 -4.24
CA LEU A 15 -21.96 2.25 -4.66
C LEU A 15 -21.81 1.97 -6.17
N THR A 16 -21.31 2.95 -6.91
CA THR A 16 -20.93 2.80 -8.33
C THR A 16 -19.44 3.08 -8.51
N VAL A 17 -18.83 2.46 -9.52
CA VAL A 17 -17.41 2.60 -9.84
C VAL A 17 -17.26 2.95 -11.31
N ARG A 18 -16.37 3.89 -11.60
CA ARG A 18 -15.98 4.27 -12.97
C ARG A 18 -14.59 4.84 -12.99
N GLU A 19 -13.96 4.81 -14.16
CA GLU A 19 -12.73 5.57 -14.38
C GLU A 19 -13.00 7.08 -14.25
N ILE A 20 -12.01 7.79 -13.72
CA ILE A 20 -12.03 9.24 -13.54
C ILE A 20 -10.73 9.84 -14.10
N PRO A 21 -10.72 11.14 -14.47
CA PRO A 21 -9.49 11.82 -14.87
C PRO A 21 -8.38 11.68 -13.82
N LYS A 22 -7.15 11.49 -14.29
CA LYS A 22 -5.95 11.33 -13.46
C LYS A 22 -5.81 12.49 -12.47
N GLU A 23 -6.04 13.71 -12.92
CA GLU A 23 -5.90 14.95 -12.14
C GLU A 23 -6.88 14.95 -10.97
N GLN A 24 -8.12 14.50 -11.22
CA GLN A 24 -9.15 14.37 -10.18
C GLN A 24 -8.74 13.33 -9.13
N ALA A 25 -8.24 12.16 -9.56
CA ALA A 25 -7.77 11.13 -8.65
C ALA A 25 -6.57 11.60 -7.81
N VAL A 26 -5.58 12.25 -8.44
CA VAL A 26 -4.37 12.74 -7.77
C VAL A 26 -4.73 13.82 -6.74
N SER A 27 -5.64 14.74 -7.07
CA SER A 27 -6.13 15.76 -6.14
C SER A 27 -6.76 15.11 -4.91
N PHE A 28 -7.65 14.13 -5.11
CA PHE A 28 -8.30 13.40 -4.02
C PHE A 28 -7.29 12.63 -3.14
N ILE A 29 -6.32 11.92 -3.76
CA ILE A 29 -5.29 11.19 -3.02
C ILE A 29 -4.42 12.14 -2.19
N ARG A 30 -4.01 13.28 -2.75
CA ARG A 30 -3.19 14.26 -2.02
C ARG A 30 -3.90 14.85 -0.81
N GLN A 31 -5.22 15.01 -0.91
CA GLN A 31 -6.04 15.55 0.17
C GLN A 31 -6.30 14.51 1.28
N TYR A 32 -6.64 13.26 0.92
CA TYR A 32 -7.19 12.30 1.89
C TYR A 32 -6.29 11.10 2.20
N HIS A 33 -5.30 10.78 1.35
CA HIS A 33 -4.41 9.65 1.61
C HIS A 33 -3.24 10.05 2.51
N TYR A 34 -2.92 9.20 3.49
CA TYR A 34 -1.81 9.40 4.43
C TYR A 34 -0.41 9.52 3.80
N SER A 35 -0.29 9.15 2.53
CA SER A 35 0.95 9.21 1.76
C SER A 35 0.64 9.91 0.43
N LYS A 36 1.13 11.15 0.32
CA LYS A 36 0.93 12.06 -0.82
C LYS A 36 1.75 11.68 -2.06
N VAL A 37 2.74 10.79 -1.89
CA VAL A 37 3.62 10.29 -2.97
C VAL A 37 2.86 9.30 -3.84
N MET A 38 2.68 9.60 -5.11
CA MET A 38 2.03 8.72 -6.09
C MET A 38 3.00 7.68 -6.67
N PRO A 39 2.54 6.44 -6.93
CA PRO A 39 3.31 5.47 -7.72
C PRO A 39 3.50 5.99 -9.14
N ARG A 40 4.57 5.54 -9.83
CA ARG A 40 4.90 6.01 -11.19
C ARG A 40 4.20 5.22 -12.29
N LEU A 41 3.95 3.93 -12.07
CA LEU A 41 3.40 3.01 -13.06
C LEU A 41 1.88 2.86 -12.87
N ASN A 42 1.15 3.96 -12.74
CA ASN A 42 -0.31 3.94 -12.62
C ASN A 42 -0.94 3.65 -13.98
N LYS A 43 -1.95 2.79 -14.00
CA LYS A 43 -2.70 2.39 -15.20
C LYS A 43 -4.15 2.86 -15.16
N TYR A 44 -4.86 2.64 -14.05
CA TYR A 44 -6.26 3.03 -13.90
C TYR A 44 -6.47 3.93 -12.70
N HIS A 45 -7.35 4.91 -12.86
CA HIS A 45 -7.77 5.83 -11.80
C HIS A 45 -9.28 5.67 -11.63
N LEU A 46 -9.70 5.03 -10.54
CA LEU A 46 -11.09 4.65 -10.31
C LEU A 46 -11.69 5.50 -9.20
N GLY A 47 -12.84 6.11 -9.50
CA GLY A 47 -13.69 6.81 -8.54
C GLY A 47 -14.84 5.91 -8.07
N PHE A 48 -15.13 5.98 -6.77
CA PHE A 48 -16.22 5.27 -6.12
C PHE A 48 -17.25 6.27 -5.64
N PHE A 49 -18.48 6.14 -6.14
CA PHE A 49 -19.54 7.12 -5.96
C PHE A 49 -20.72 6.56 -5.16
N VAL A 50 -21.18 7.33 -4.18
CA VAL A 50 -22.44 7.11 -3.46
C VAL A 50 -23.35 8.28 -3.83
N ASP A 51 -24.53 8.00 -4.37
CA ASP A 51 -25.50 9.02 -4.79
C ASP A 51 -24.86 10.11 -5.67
N SER A 52 -24.03 9.68 -6.63
CA SER A 52 -23.25 10.53 -7.56
C SER A 52 -22.14 11.39 -6.93
N ARG A 53 -21.96 11.35 -5.61
CA ARG A 53 -20.85 12.02 -4.91
C ARG A 53 -19.61 11.12 -4.92
N LEU A 54 -18.44 11.67 -5.26
CA LEU A 54 -17.16 10.96 -5.20
C LEU A 54 -16.74 10.73 -3.75
N CYS A 55 -16.80 9.49 -3.29
CA CYS A 55 -16.57 9.11 -1.88
C CYS A 55 -15.25 8.37 -1.67
N GLY A 56 -14.63 7.87 -2.73
CA GLY A 56 -13.34 7.18 -2.64
C GLY A 56 -12.63 7.09 -3.97
N VAL A 57 -11.31 6.95 -3.90
CA VAL A 57 -10.45 6.78 -5.07
C VAL A 57 -9.53 5.57 -4.87
N VAL A 58 -9.42 4.75 -5.90
CA VAL A 58 -8.40 3.69 -6.01
C VAL A 58 -7.57 3.96 -7.25
N VAL A 59 -6.24 3.94 -7.08
CA VAL A 59 -5.29 3.99 -8.20
C VAL A 59 -4.63 2.62 -8.32
N LEU A 60 -4.76 2.05 -9.51
CA LEU A 60 -4.23 0.74 -9.87
C LEU A 60 -3.01 0.88 -10.78
N GLY A 61 -2.04 0.00 -10.62
CA GLY A 61 -0.83 0.00 -11.43
C GLY A 61 0.17 -1.03 -10.95
N TRP A 62 1.45 -0.65 -10.94
CA TRP A 62 2.52 -1.51 -10.46
C TRP A 62 3.44 -0.78 -9.47
N GLY A 63 3.96 -1.53 -8.50
CA GLY A 63 5.09 -1.12 -7.66
C GLY A 63 6.41 -1.00 -8.42
N THR A 64 7.52 -0.88 -7.68
CA THR A 64 8.83 -0.53 -8.25
C THR A 64 9.53 -1.65 -9.03
N GLN A 65 9.21 -2.92 -8.74
CA GLN A 65 9.85 -4.10 -9.35
C GLN A 65 8.80 -5.14 -9.71
N PRO A 66 7.90 -4.86 -10.67
CA PRO A 66 6.69 -5.65 -10.86
C PRO A 66 6.96 -7.12 -11.19
N LEU A 67 7.88 -7.38 -12.10
CA LEU A 67 8.22 -8.75 -12.50
C LEU A 67 8.81 -9.55 -11.34
N GLN A 68 9.69 -8.93 -10.54
CA GLN A 68 10.27 -9.58 -9.38
C GLN A 68 9.22 -9.83 -8.28
N THR A 69 8.28 -8.91 -8.09
CA THR A 69 7.21 -9.06 -7.09
C THR A 69 6.38 -10.30 -7.37
N ILE A 70 5.87 -10.47 -8.60
CA ILE A 70 5.00 -11.60 -8.91
C ILE A 70 5.77 -12.93 -8.91
N ARG A 71 7.00 -12.96 -9.44
CA ARG A 71 7.87 -14.14 -9.40
C ARG A 71 8.27 -14.54 -7.98
N LYS A 72 8.39 -13.59 -7.06
CA LYS A 72 8.65 -13.88 -5.64
C LYS A 72 7.45 -14.49 -4.93
N ILE A 73 6.24 -14.11 -5.32
CA ILE A 73 4.99 -14.69 -4.78
C ILE A 73 4.70 -16.05 -5.42
N PHE A 74 5.09 -16.25 -6.68
CA PHE A 74 4.80 -17.46 -7.42
C PHE A 74 6.05 -18.07 -8.07
N PRO A 75 7.06 -18.51 -7.31
CA PRO A 75 8.32 -19.01 -7.85
C PRO A 75 8.22 -20.29 -8.70
N ARG A 76 7.11 -21.04 -8.60
CA ARG A 76 6.84 -22.26 -9.38
C ARG A 76 5.99 -22.01 -10.63
N HIS A 77 5.65 -20.76 -10.95
CA HIS A 77 4.91 -20.40 -12.16
C HIS A 77 5.62 -19.25 -12.89
N GLU A 78 5.59 -19.29 -14.21
CA GLU A 78 6.21 -18.28 -15.07
C GLU A 78 5.30 -17.07 -15.29
N LEU A 79 4.88 -16.43 -14.20
CA LEU A 79 4.04 -15.24 -14.28
C LEU A 79 4.83 -14.00 -14.71
N VAL A 80 4.15 -13.14 -15.47
CA VAL A 80 4.64 -11.87 -16.01
C VAL A 80 3.90 -10.68 -15.41
N THR A 81 4.36 -9.47 -15.72
CA THR A 81 3.75 -8.24 -15.19
C THR A 81 2.32 -8.01 -15.65
N ALA A 82 1.94 -8.58 -16.80
CA ALA A 82 0.58 -8.51 -17.32
C ALA A 82 -0.42 -9.42 -16.58
N ASP A 83 0.04 -10.36 -15.75
CA ASP A 83 -0.83 -11.29 -15.04
C ASP A 83 -1.44 -10.70 -13.76
N TYR A 84 -0.95 -9.54 -13.31
CA TYR A 84 -1.44 -8.94 -12.09
C TYR A 84 -1.43 -7.42 -12.14
N ILE A 85 -2.26 -6.84 -11.29
CA ILE A 85 -2.27 -5.40 -11.02
C ILE A 85 -2.28 -5.13 -9.53
N GLU A 86 -1.74 -3.98 -9.12
CA GLU A 86 -1.57 -3.59 -7.72
C GLU A 86 -2.47 -2.40 -7.33
N ILE A 87 -3.09 -2.46 -6.16
CA ILE A 87 -3.66 -1.28 -5.48
C ILE A 87 -2.49 -0.45 -4.96
N GLY A 88 -2.10 0.58 -5.71
CA GLY A 88 -1.02 1.49 -5.30
C GLY A 88 -1.50 2.56 -4.32
N LYS A 89 -2.74 3.02 -4.48
CA LYS A 89 -3.39 3.97 -3.57
C LYS A 89 -4.86 3.65 -3.41
N MET A 90 -5.35 3.79 -2.18
CA MET A 90 -6.77 3.70 -1.86
C MET A 90 -7.06 4.61 -0.66
N CYS A 91 -7.93 5.60 -0.83
CA CYS A 91 -8.46 6.40 0.26
C CYS A 91 -9.91 6.80 0.03
N PHE A 92 -10.57 7.15 1.12
CA PHE A 92 -11.97 7.52 1.17
C PHE A 92 -12.12 8.88 1.83
N LEU A 93 -13.28 9.50 1.65
CA LEU A 93 -13.62 10.68 2.44
C LEU A 93 -13.60 10.35 3.95
N PRO A 94 -13.26 11.31 4.82
CA PRO A 94 -13.14 11.10 6.26
C PRO A 94 -14.34 10.41 6.91
N GLU A 95 -15.57 10.75 6.50
CA GLU A 95 -16.80 10.18 7.05
C GLU A 95 -16.94 8.66 6.81
N TYR A 96 -16.24 8.11 5.81
CA TYR A 96 -16.24 6.67 5.54
C TYR A 96 -15.08 5.93 6.21
N ASN A 97 -14.08 6.64 6.72
CA ASN A 97 -12.97 6.03 7.44
C ASN A 97 -13.45 5.48 8.79
N GLY A 98 -13.05 4.26 9.11
CA GLY A 98 -13.47 3.58 10.35
C GLY A 98 -14.89 2.99 10.30
N THR A 99 -15.64 3.22 9.22
CA THR A 99 -16.87 2.46 8.99
C THR A 99 -16.54 0.98 8.79
N LYS A 100 -17.32 0.09 9.39
CA LYS A 100 -17.01 -1.35 9.40
C LYS A 100 -17.01 -2.00 8.00
N SER A 101 -17.67 -1.39 7.00
CA SER A 101 -17.96 -2.05 5.73
C SER A 101 -17.58 -1.27 4.47
N PHE A 102 -17.37 0.05 4.51
CA PHE A 102 -17.20 0.83 3.27
C PHE A 102 -15.99 0.39 2.44
N GLY A 103 -14.85 0.17 3.10
CA GLY A 103 -13.65 -0.32 2.42
C GLY A 103 -13.84 -1.68 1.73
N SER A 104 -14.55 -2.60 2.39
CA SER A 104 -14.86 -3.91 1.80
C SER A 104 -15.88 -3.81 0.67
N LEU A 105 -16.84 -2.88 0.73
CA LEU A 105 -17.77 -2.59 -0.36
C LEU A 105 -17.03 -2.02 -1.58
N VAL A 106 -16.10 -1.08 -1.37
CA VAL A 106 -15.23 -0.54 -2.42
C VAL A 106 -14.41 -1.64 -3.07
N ILE A 107 -13.78 -2.52 -2.27
CA ILE A 107 -13.00 -3.64 -2.81
C ILE A 107 -13.88 -4.63 -3.59
N SER A 108 -15.09 -4.91 -3.12
CA SER A 108 -16.04 -5.77 -3.85
C SER A 108 -16.40 -5.18 -5.21
N ALA A 109 -16.73 -3.89 -5.26
CA ALA A 109 -17.01 -3.18 -6.51
C ALA A 109 -15.77 -3.11 -7.43
N LEU A 110 -14.58 -2.90 -6.86
CA LEU A 110 -13.31 -2.91 -7.58
C LEU A 110 -13.04 -4.27 -8.24
N VAL A 111 -13.22 -5.37 -7.50
CA VAL A 111 -13.02 -6.72 -8.01
C VAL A 111 -14.01 -7.04 -9.13
N LYS A 112 -15.27 -6.60 -9.00
CA LYS A 112 -16.27 -6.73 -10.06
C LYS A 112 -15.82 -5.97 -11.32
N TRP A 113 -15.45 -4.70 -11.17
CA TRP A 113 -14.98 -3.87 -12.27
C TRP A 113 -13.76 -4.48 -12.97
N LEU A 114 -12.77 -4.97 -12.21
CA LEU A 114 -11.58 -5.63 -12.76
C LEU A 114 -11.93 -6.86 -13.59
N ARG A 115 -12.86 -7.71 -13.13
CA ARG A 115 -13.29 -8.90 -13.88
C ARG A 115 -14.04 -8.56 -15.17
N GLU A 116 -14.71 -7.42 -15.20
CA GLU A 116 -15.51 -7.00 -16.36
C GLU A 116 -14.69 -6.21 -17.40
N ASN A 117 -13.57 -5.59 -16.98
CA ASN A 117 -12.83 -4.62 -17.80
C ASN A 117 -11.37 -5.01 -18.04
N THR A 118 -10.88 -6.10 -17.45
CA THR A 118 -9.47 -6.51 -17.55
C THR A 118 -9.31 -8.03 -17.53
N ASP A 119 -8.17 -8.50 -18.04
CA ASP A 119 -7.81 -9.93 -18.06
C ASP A 119 -6.78 -10.32 -16.97
N PHE A 120 -6.56 -9.46 -15.97
CA PHE A 120 -5.60 -9.77 -14.90
C PHE A 120 -6.01 -11.03 -14.13
N LEU A 121 -5.03 -11.88 -13.82
CA LEU A 121 -5.24 -13.05 -12.97
C LEU A 121 -5.35 -12.64 -11.50
N PHE A 122 -4.55 -11.67 -11.05
CA PHE A 122 -4.47 -11.30 -9.63
C PHE A 122 -4.60 -9.80 -9.39
N LEU A 123 -5.26 -9.46 -8.28
CA LEU A 123 -5.19 -8.15 -7.64
C LEU A 123 -4.27 -8.24 -6.42
N TYR A 124 -3.19 -7.48 -6.45
CA TYR A 124 -2.16 -7.45 -5.42
C TYR A 124 -2.24 -6.14 -4.61
N THR A 125 -1.78 -6.17 -3.36
CA THR A 125 -1.61 -4.96 -2.56
C THR A 125 -0.66 -5.18 -1.39
N LEU A 126 -0.15 -4.07 -0.85
CA LEU A 126 0.68 -4.01 0.33
C LEU A 126 -0.01 -3.24 1.44
N ALA A 127 0.00 -3.78 2.66
CA ALA A 127 -0.30 -3.00 3.86
C ALA A 127 1.00 -2.45 4.46
N ASP A 128 1.05 -1.12 4.64
CA ASP A 128 2.21 -0.39 5.16
C ASP A 128 2.26 -0.49 6.70
N GLY A 129 2.97 -1.50 7.19
CA GLY A 129 3.15 -1.73 8.63
C GLY A 129 3.94 -0.62 9.31
N ILE A 130 4.79 0.14 8.60
CA ILE A 130 5.46 1.33 9.15
C ILE A 130 4.43 2.38 9.59
N MET A 131 3.29 2.44 8.91
CA MET A 131 2.18 3.33 9.25
C MET A 131 1.19 2.70 10.25
N GLY A 132 1.57 1.60 10.91
CA GLY A 132 0.73 0.88 11.85
C GLY A 132 -0.41 0.08 11.19
N LYS A 133 -0.29 -0.25 9.90
CA LYS A 133 -1.34 -0.95 9.16
C LYS A 133 -0.97 -2.40 8.90
N CYS A 134 -1.70 -3.32 9.53
CA CYS A 134 -1.60 -4.74 9.24
C CYS A 134 -2.48 -5.19 8.06
N GLY A 135 -3.41 -4.33 7.59
CA GLY A 135 -4.20 -4.58 6.37
C GLY A 135 -5.60 -5.14 6.58
N TYR A 136 -6.25 -4.84 7.72
CA TYR A 136 -7.59 -5.34 8.08
C TYR A 136 -8.63 -5.31 6.95
N VAL A 137 -8.67 -4.24 6.14
CA VAL A 137 -9.61 -4.12 5.01
C VAL A 137 -9.42 -5.23 3.97
N TYR A 138 -8.17 -5.65 3.71
CA TYR A 138 -7.87 -6.73 2.78
C TYR A 138 -8.22 -8.08 3.37
N GLN A 139 -7.96 -8.28 4.67
CA GLN A 139 -8.35 -9.48 5.41
C GLN A 139 -9.87 -9.69 5.38
N ALA A 140 -10.64 -8.62 5.66
CA ALA A 140 -12.10 -8.63 5.62
C ALA A 140 -12.67 -8.80 4.20
N SER A 141 -11.85 -8.57 3.18
CA SER A 141 -12.25 -8.67 1.76
C SER A 141 -11.73 -9.93 1.07
N ASN A 142 -11.38 -10.96 1.85
CA ASN A 142 -10.95 -12.27 1.35
C ASN A 142 -9.65 -12.24 0.51
N PHE A 143 -8.77 -11.25 0.72
CA PHE A 143 -7.42 -11.33 0.17
C PHE A 143 -6.62 -12.39 0.93
N ARG A 144 -5.89 -13.24 0.22
CA ARG A 144 -4.91 -14.16 0.78
C ARG A 144 -3.68 -13.39 1.27
N TYR A 145 -3.33 -13.56 2.53
CA TYR A 145 -2.04 -13.10 3.05
C TYR A 145 -0.90 -13.98 2.52
N CYS A 146 0.12 -13.36 1.92
CA CYS A 146 1.25 -14.02 1.24
C CYS A 146 2.58 -13.70 1.94
N GLY A 147 2.56 -13.55 3.26
CA GLY A 147 3.72 -13.22 4.08
C GLY A 147 4.09 -11.74 4.07
N SER A 148 5.19 -11.42 4.75
CA SER A 148 5.69 -10.04 4.90
C SER A 148 7.16 -9.92 4.50
N PHE A 149 7.66 -8.69 4.50
CA PHE A 149 9.07 -8.38 4.36
C PHE A 149 9.40 -7.08 5.07
N THR A 150 10.67 -6.91 5.44
CA THR A 150 11.16 -5.66 6.01
C THR A 150 11.36 -4.63 4.89
N THR A 151 10.87 -3.42 5.11
CA THR A 151 11.16 -2.23 4.31
C THR A 151 11.80 -1.16 5.18
N SER A 152 12.46 -0.20 4.57
CA SER A 152 13.07 0.95 5.25
C SER A 152 12.49 2.26 4.75
N VAL A 153 12.33 3.21 5.66
CA VAL A 153 12.09 4.63 5.37
C VAL A 153 13.08 5.47 6.15
N TYR A 154 13.17 6.73 5.76
CA TYR A 154 13.91 7.73 6.51
C TYR A 154 12.93 8.67 7.24
N ARG A 155 13.36 9.26 8.34
CA ARG A 155 12.61 10.29 9.06
C ARG A 155 13.55 11.45 9.39
N ASP A 156 13.15 12.66 9.04
CA ASP A 156 13.83 13.86 9.52
C ASP A 156 13.55 14.03 11.02
N SER A 157 14.59 14.10 11.85
CA SER A 157 14.45 14.08 13.32
C SER A 157 13.89 15.38 13.89
N VAL A 158 13.92 16.46 13.12
CA VAL A 158 13.45 17.79 13.54
C VAL A 158 11.98 18.00 13.16
N THR A 159 11.67 17.84 11.88
CA THR A 159 10.34 18.08 11.31
C THR A 159 9.41 16.88 11.45
N GLY A 160 9.97 15.67 11.61
CA GLY A 160 9.23 14.42 11.60
C GLY A 160 8.81 13.96 10.21
N GLU A 161 9.26 14.59 9.12
CA GLU A 161 8.88 14.20 7.75
C GLU A 161 9.27 12.75 7.46
N LYS A 162 8.32 11.96 6.93
CA LYS A 162 8.60 10.61 6.40
C LYS A 162 9.25 10.74 5.03
N ILE A 163 10.53 10.41 4.90
CA ILE A 163 11.27 10.47 3.64
C ILE A 163 11.30 9.09 2.99
N HIS A 164 10.70 8.97 1.80
CA HIS A 164 10.74 7.72 1.06
C HIS A 164 12.10 7.56 0.35
N PRO A 165 12.77 6.38 0.42
CA PRO A 165 14.08 6.19 -0.22
C PRO A 165 14.11 6.51 -1.73
N ARG A 166 12.96 6.38 -2.40
CA ARG A 166 12.82 6.70 -3.83
C ARG A 166 12.63 8.19 -4.15
N SER A 167 12.30 9.00 -3.15
CA SER A 167 12.21 10.46 -3.29
C SER A 167 13.48 11.16 -2.80
N ALA A 168 14.35 10.45 -2.08
CA ALA A 168 15.58 10.96 -1.49
C ALA A 168 16.74 11.20 -2.48
N ARG A 169 16.48 11.51 -3.77
CA ARG A 169 17.54 11.66 -4.79
C ARG A 169 18.56 12.74 -4.39
N LEU A 170 18.09 13.92 -4.03
CA LEU A 170 18.96 15.04 -3.63
C LEU A 170 19.80 14.66 -2.41
N LEU A 171 19.17 14.03 -1.40
CA LEU A 171 19.88 13.52 -0.22
C LEU A 171 20.94 12.46 -0.59
N LEU A 172 20.69 11.62 -1.59
CA LEU A 172 21.66 10.62 -2.06
C LEU A 172 22.83 11.25 -2.80
N GLU A 173 22.60 12.34 -3.55
CA GLU A 173 23.64 13.12 -4.23
C GLU A 173 24.52 13.85 -3.21
N GLU A 174 23.90 14.52 -2.24
CA GLU A 174 24.61 15.14 -1.10
C GLU A 174 25.39 14.11 -0.29
N ASN A 175 24.82 12.93 -0.02
CA ASN A 175 25.53 11.86 0.66
C ASN A 175 26.72 11.35 -0.17
N ALA A 176 26.57 11.19 -1.48
CA ALA A 176 27.65 10.73 -2.34
C ALA A 176 28.84 11.71 -2.31
N ALA A 177 28.56 13.02 -2.38
CA ALA A 177 29.56 14.07 -2.20
C ALA A 177 30.20 14.03 -0.80
N PHE A 178 29.40 13.89 0.27
CA PHE A 178 29.89 13.77 1.65
C PHE A 178 30.86 12.60 1.84
N ASP A 179 30.58 11.46 1.19
CA ASP A 179 31.43 10.26 1.26
C ASP A 179 32.57 10.26 0.22
N GLY A 180 32.67 11.27 -0.66
CA GLY A 180 33.67 11.32 -1.73
C GLY A 180 33.51 10.23 -2.80
N VAL A 181 32.28 9.75 -3.04
CA VAL A 181 31.99 8.70 -4.03
C VAL A 181 31.08 9.21 -5.14
N ALA A 182 31.14 8.60 -6.32
CA ALA A 182 30.32 9.02 -7.45
C ALA A 182 28.81 8.85 -7.24
N ARG A 183 28.38 7.83 -6.46
CA ARG A 183 26.96 7.52 -6.27
C ARG A 183 26.67 6.74 -4.99
N ARG A 184 25.51 7.01 -4.40
CA ARG A 184 24.87 6.18 -3.37
C ARG A 184 23.46 5.75 -3.79
N HIS A 185 23.06 4.56 -3.34
CA HIS A 185 21.69 4.04 -3.51
C HIS A 185 20.87 4.06 -2.21
N TRP A 186 21.56 4.26 -1.08
CA TRP A 186 20.98 4.38 0.26
C TRP A 186 21.79 5.41 1.06
N LEU A 187 21.13 6.13 1.96
CA LEU A 187 21.81 7.04 2.88
C LEU A 187 22.67 6.26 3.88
N THR A 188 23.95 6.63 3.98
CA THR A 188 24.92 6.05 4.90
C THR A 188 24.59 6.44 6.34
N TYR A 189 25.17 5.73 7.30
CA TYR A 189 24.93 6.02 8.71
C TYR A 189 25.51 7.38 9.11
N GLY A 190 26.76 7.67 8.74
CA GLY A 190 27.41 8.95 9.04
C GLY A 190 26.68 10.15 8.44
N TYR A 191 26.27 10.08 7.17
CA TYR A 191 25.50 11.16 6.55
C TYR A 191 24.14 11.38 7.23
N CYS A 192 23.46 10.28 7.59
CA CYS A 192 22.24 10.35 8.37
C CYS A 192 22.44 11.06 9.72
N GLN A 193 23.52 10.77 10.44
CA GLN A 193 23.84 11.50 11.68
C GLN A 193 24.10 12.98 11.43
N TYR A 194 24.91 13.29 10.41
CA TYR A 194 25.24 14.67 10.02
C TYR A 194 23.98 15.51 9.71
N LYS A 195 23.00 14.92 9.01
CA LYS A 195 21.75 15.61 8.62
C LYS A 195 20.63 15.55 9.66
N GLY A 196 20.76 14.77 10.74
CA GLY A 196 19.63 14.50 11.64
C GLY A 196 18.53 13.66 10.97
N ILE A 197 18.92 12.63 10.21
CA ILE A 197 17.99 11.72 9.54
C ILE A 197 18.07 10.34 10.18
N GLU A 198 16.94 9.85 10.66
CA GLU A 198 16.80 8.50 11.19
C GLU A 198 16.49 7.51 10.06
N LYS A 199 17.02 6.29 10.15
CA LYS A 199 16.61 5.17 9.27
C LYS A 199 15.77 4.19 10.08
N ILE A 200 14.53 4.02 9.67
CA ILE A 200 13.52 3.21 10.38
C ILE A 200 13.09 2.07 9.47
N ASN A 201 13.08 0.86 10.02
CA ASN A 201 12.56 -0.32 9.37
C ASN A 201 11.17 -0.66 9.91
N GLY A 202 10.34 -1.24 9.06
CA GLY A 202 9.14 -1.93 9.49
C GLY A 202 8.66 -2.95 8.47
N ARG A 203 7.55 -3.62 8.76
CA ARG A 203 7.01 -4.67 7.89
C ARG A 203 6.10 -4.11 6.80
N MET A 204 6.15 -4.73 5.63
CA MET A 204 5.14 -4.62 4.58
C MET A 204 4.46 -5.99 4.45
N PHE A 205 3.13 -6.02 4.49
CA PHE A 205 2.35 -7.26 4.42
C PHE A 205 1.77 -7.44 3.02
N ARG A 206 1.99 -8.60 2.41
CA ARG A 206 1.54 -8.92 1.05
C ARG A 206 0.14 -9.51 1.08
N TYR A 207 -0.74 -8.95 0.27
CA TYR A 207 -2.10 -9.43 0.09
C TYR A 207 -2.38 -9.66 -1.38
N LEU A 208 -3.06 -10.77 -1.68
CA LEU A 208 -3.37 -11.18 -3.03
C LEU A 208 -4.81 -11.68 -3.14
N TYR A 209 -5.51 -11.23 -4.16
CA TYR A 209 -6.87 -11.66 -4.46
C TYR A 209 -6.92 -12.29 -5.86
N PRO A 210 -7.35 -13.56 -6.02
CA PRO A 210 -7.47 -14.19 -7.32
C PRO A 210 -8.74 -13.71 -8.04
N LEU A 211 -8.56 -13.08 -9.20
CA LEU A 211 -9.65 -12.52 -10.02
C LEU A 211 -10.34 -13.61 -10.85
N THR A 212 -9.59 -14.60 -11.34
CA THR A 212 -10.10 -15.66 -12.23
C THR A 212 -10.11 -17.05 -11.57
N LYS A 213 -10.78 -18.03 -12.20
CA LYS A 213 -10.73 -19.45 -11.77
C LYS A 213 -9.32 -20.03 -11.89
N GLU A 214 -8.58 -19.63 -12.92
CA GLU A 214 -7.18 -19.99 -13.11
C GLU A 214 -6.30 -19.46 -11.99
N ALA A 215 -6.43 -18.17 -11.65
CA ALA A 215 -5.71 -17.56 -10.53
C ALA A 215 -5.95 -18.31 -9.21
N LYS A 216 -7.18 -18.80 -8.98
CA LYS A 216 -7.49 -19.66 -7.83
C LYS A 216 -6.77 -21.02 -7.88
N ARG A 217 -6.62 -21.63 -9.06
CA ARG A 217 -5.86 -22.88 -9.24
C ARG A 217 -4.38 -22.64 -8.95
N ILE A 218 -3.79 -21.59 -9.54
CA ILE A 218 -2.39 -21.20 -9.33
C ILE A 218 -2.14 -20.95 -7.83
N LEU A 219 -3.00 -20.18 -7.16
CA LEU A 219 -2.84 -19.88 -5.73
C LEU A 219 -2.91 -21.14 -4.84
N ARG A 220 -3.71 -22.15 -5.21
CA ARG A 220 -3.80 -23.42 -4.47
C ARG A 220 -2.54 -24.27 -4.57
N ALA A 221 -1.70 -24.06 -5.56
CA ALA A 221 -0.38 -24.72 -5.66
C ALA A 221 0.66 -24.15 -4.67
N TYR A 222 0.26 -23.21 -3.81
CA TYR A 222 1.07 -22.61 -2.75
C TYR A 222 0.42 -22.81 -1.37
N PRO A 223 0.35 -24.07 -0.87
CA PRO A 223 -0.25 -24.36 0.44
C PRO A 223 0.45 -23.64 1.59
N GLU A 224 1.71 -23.20 1.42
CA GLU A 224 2.43 -22.36 2.38
C GLU A 224 1.71 -21.04 2.69
N TYR A 225 0.89 -20.51 1.77
CA TYR A 225 0.05 -19.33 2.03
C TYR A 225 -1.29 -19.71 2.67
N ALA A 226 -1.74 -20.96 2.52
CA ALA A 226 -2.99 -21.43 3.09
C ALA A 226 -2.96 -21.41 4.62
N GLY A 227 -1.82 -21.80 5.20
CA GLY A 227 -1.61 -21.91 6.65
C GLY A 227 -1.18 -20.62 7.37
N LEU A 228 -1.03 -19.49 6.65
CA LEU A 228 -0.61 -18.25 7.30
C LEU A 228 -1.75 -17.58 8.05
N SER A 229 -1.53 -17.30 9.33
CA SER A 229 -2.38 -16.41 10.11
C SER A 229 -2.27 -14.97 9.57
N TYR A 230 -3.41 -14.30 9.48
CA TYR A 230 -3.45 -12.90 9.12
C TYR A 230 -2.80 -12.03 10.19
N PRO A 231 -1.91 -11.09 9.81
CA PRO A 231 -1.21 -10.26 10.78
C PRO A 231 -2.19 -9.36 11.52
N LYS A 232 -1.93 -9.16 12.81
CA LYS A 232 -2.64 -8.20 13.67
C LYS A 232 -1.68 -7.12 14.14
N ASP A 233 -2.14 -6.20 14.97
CA ASP A 233 -1.30 -5.09 15.45
C ASP A 233 -0.08 -5.60 16.22
N GLY A 234 -0.23 -6.74 16.93
CA GLY A 234 0.87 -7.45 17.58
C GLY A 234 1.93 -8.03 16.64
N ASP A 235 1.73 -8.04 15.32
CA ASP A 235 2.71 -8.46 14.31
C ASP A 235 3.48 -7.29 13.69
N LEU A 236 3.11 -6.05 14.03
CA LEU A 236 3.87 -4.88 13.65
C LEU A 236 5.24 -4.90 14.34
N ARG A 237 6.29 -4.63 13.57
CA ARG A 237 7.66 -4.58 14.07
C ARG A 237 8.32 -3.34 13.53
N PHE A 238 9.04 -2.63 14.40
CA PHE A 238 9.74 -1.41 14.07
C PHE A 238 11.14 -1.46 14.65
N THR A 239 12.14 -1.14 13.85
CA THR A 239 13.51 -1.00 14.33
C THR A 239 14.15 0.27 13.78
N MET A 240 15.03 0.89 14.55
CA MET A 240 15.77 2.08 14.13
C MET A 240 17.26 1.78 14.06
N ARG A 241 17.91 2.27 13.00
CA ARG A 241 19.36 2.12 12.82
C ARG A 241 20.10 2.93 13.86
N THR A 242 20.96 2.29 14.64
CA THR A 242 21.81 2.92 15.67
C THR A 242 23.29 2.94 15.32
N GLY A 243 23.70 2.16 14.31
CA GLY A 243 25.06 2.09 13.79
C GLY A 243 25.08 1.44 12.40
N PRO A 244 26.25 1.31 11.75
CA PRO A 244 26.38 0.57 10.50
C PRO A 244 25.88 -0.88 10.66
N GLY A 245 24.78 -1.23 10.01
CA GLY A 245 24.16 -2.57 10.12
C GLY A 245 23.47 -2.88 11.45
N GLN A 246 23.54 -1.99 12.45
CA GLN A 246 22.98 -2.21 13.78
C GLN A 246 21.61 -1.55 13.93
N TYR A 247 20.67 -2.26 14.52
CA TYR A 247 19.28 -1.83 14.70
C TYR A 247 18.76 -2.17 16.08
N ARG A 248 18.02 -1.24 16.70
CA ARG A 248 17.29 -1.49 17.95
C ARG A 248 15.78 -1.48 17.72
N PRO A 249 15.00 -2.31 18.46
CA PRO A 249 13.55 -2.17 18.49
C PRO A 249 13.11 -0.78 18.97
N ILE A 250 12.03 -0.28 18.39
CA ILE A 250 11.36 0.97 18.81
C ILE A 250 9.84 0.77 18.84
N SER A 251 9.13 1.67 19.51
CA SER A 251 7.68 1.79 19.37
C SER A 251 7.29 2.26 17.96
N GLN A 252 6.01 2.23 17.63
CA GLN A 252 5.53 2.71 16.33
C GLN A 252 5.98 4.16 16.10
N PRO A 253 6.72 4.43 15.01
CA PRO A 253 7.21 5.77 14.73
C PRO A 253 6.05 6.71 14.37
N GLN A 254 6.14 7.94 14.85
CA GLN A 254 5.28 9.03 14.42
C GLN A 254 5.93 9.77 13.25
N PHE A 255 5.10 10.18 12.29
CA PHE A 255 5.52 10.96 11.13
C PHE A 255 4.63 12.19 10.97
N ASN A 256 5.24 13.33 10.72
CA ASN A 256 4.53 14.54 10.36
C ASN A 256 4.12 14.46 8.88
N LYS A 257 2.81 14.45 8.63
CA LYS A 257 2.24 14.30 7.28
C LYS A 257 2.06 15.64 6.55
N GLU A 258 2.19 16.74 7.27
CA GLU A 258 2.04 18.09 6.69
C GLU A 258 3.34 18.65 6.15
N VAL A 259 4.48 18.08 6.55
CA VAL A 259 5.79 18.44 6.02
C VAL A 259 6.11 17.60 4.78
N CYS A 260 6.55 18.26 3.72
CA CYS A 260 6.94 17.63 2.46
C CYS A 260 8.11 18.41 1.82
N GLN A 261 9.26 18.45 2.48
CA GLN A 261 10.47 19.10 1.99
C GLN A 261 11.24 18.18 1.03
N PHE A 262 11.29 16.88 1.34
CA PHE A 262 12.11 15.92 0.59
C PHE A 262 11.32 15.05 -0.38
N ASN A 263 9.99 14.98 -0.24
CA ASN A 263 9.13 14.12 -1.07
C ASN A 263 8.40 14.82 -2.20
N VAL A 264 8.82 16.04 -2.58
CA VAL A 264 8.13 16.83 -3.61
C VAL A 264 8.09 16.07 -4.94
N GLN A 265 6.87 15.80 -5.42
CA GLN A 265 6.62 15.28 -6.76
C GLN A 265 5.94 16.37 -7.60
N ARG A 266 6.64 16.85 -8.64
CA ARG A 266 6.01 17.58 -9.73
C ARG A 266 5.13 16.58 -10.49
N TYR A 267 3.84 16.87 -10.60
CA TYR A 267 2.85 16.01 -11.24
C TYR A 267 2.19 16.77 -12.37
#